data_AF-A0A4R0PYH7-F1
#
_entry.id   AF-A0A4R0PYH7-F1
#
_cell.length_a   1.000
_cell.length_b   1.000
_cell.length_c   1.000
_cell.angle_alpha   90.00
_cell.angle_beta   90.00
_cell.angle_gamma   90.00
#
_symmetry.space_group_name_H-M   'P 1'
#
loop_
_entity.id
_entity.type
_entity.pdbx_description
1 polymer ?
#
loop_
_entity_poly.entity_id
_entity_poly.type
_entity_poly.pdbx_seq_one_letter_code
_entity_poly.pdbx_strand_id
1 'polypeptide(L)' 'MGTIDYYNETEGFGKIRSDIGEEVLFYQSGPINGFNPSRGSKVSFELHQILSIAINVLIIEAKA' A
#
# COMPACT_ATOMS: atom_id res chain seq x y z
N MET A 1 -5.03 -8.70 -1.65
CA MET A 1 -3.68 -8.39 -2.18
C MET A 1 -3.82 -7.29 -3.22
N GLY A 2 -2.71 -6.67 -3.60
CA GLY A 2 -2.72 -5.62 -4.61
C GLY A 2 -1.33 -5.09 -4.95
N THR A 3 -1.30 -4.03 -5.74
CA THR A 3 -0.09 -3.33 -6.16
C THR A 3 -0.16 -1.87 -5.75
N ILE A 4 0.92 -1.31 -5.21
CA ILE A 4 1.02 0.13 -4.97
C ILE A 4 1.00 0.85 -6.33
N ASP A 5 -0.02 1.65 -6.62
CA ASP A 5 -0.09 2.43 -7.86
C ASP A 5 0.40 3.87 -7.65
N TYR A 6 0.42 4.34 -6.39
CA TYR A 6 0.91 5.66 -6.02
C TYR A 6 1.47 5.65 -4.60
N TYR A 7 2.54 6.41 -4.35
CA TYR A 7 3.03 6.71 -3.01
C TYR A 7 3.62 8.13 -2.98
N ASN A 8 3.24 8.92 -1.98
CA ASN A 8 3.86 10.19 -1.64
C ASN A 8 4.60 10.05 -0.32
N GLU A 9 5.92 10.04 -0.38
CA GLU A 9 6.78 9.94 0.81
C GLU A 9 6.67 11.18 1.71
N THR A 10 6.53 12.37 1.13
CA THR A 10 6.41 13.62 1.89
C THR A 10 5.12 13.67 2.71
N GLU A 11 4.00 13.21 2.13
CA GLU A 11 2.69 13.22 2.79
C GLU A 11 2.38 11.92 3.56
N GLY A 12 3.20 10.87 3.39
CA GLY A 12 3.06 9.61 4.12
C GLY A 12 1.82 8.80 3.75
N PHE A 13 1.36 8.86 2.50
CA PHE A 13 0.24 8.04 2.04
C PHE A 13 0.44 7.49 0.63
N GLY A 14 -0.29 6.44 0.30
CA GLY A 14 -0.32 5.89 -1.05
C GLY A 14 -1.66 5.26 -1.40
N LYS A 15 -1.73 4.73 -2.63
CA LYS A 15 -2.88 4.02 -3.18
C LYS A 15 -2.46 2.62 -3.59
N ILE A 16 -3.24 1.63 -3.18
CA ILE A 16 -3.12 0.25 -3.63
C ILE A 16 -4.25 -0.02 -4.61
N ARG A 17 -3.90 -0.49 -5.81
CA ARG A 17 -4.83 -1.14 -6.73
C ARG A 17 -4.96 -2.58 -6.27
N SER A 18 -6.11 -2.94 -5.70
CA SER A 18 -6.40 -4.32 -5.30
C SER A 18 -6.51 -5.24 -6.51
N ASP A 19 -6.32 -6.54 -6.31
CA ASP A 19 -6.39 -7.52 -7.40
C ASP A 19 -7.80 -7.65 -8.02
N ILE A 20 -8.83 -7.17 -7.31
CA ILE A 20 -10.22 -7.09 -7.81
C ILE A 20 -10.51 -5.76 -8.53
N GLY A 21 -9.52 -4.87 -8.66
CA GLY A 21 -9.60 -3.63 -9.43
C GLY A 21 -9.98 -2.38 -8.63
N GLU A 22 -10.33 -2.51 -7.34
CA GLU A 22 -10.64 -1.36 -6.48
C GLU A 22 -9.37 -0.63 -6.01
N GLU A 23 -9.42 0.69 -5.90
CA GLU A 23 -8.36 1.49 -5.29
C GLU A 23 -8.65 1.74 -3.81
N VAL A 24 -7.64 1.52 -2.96
CA VAL A 24 -7.72 1.75 -1.52
C VAL A 24 -6.53 2.58 -1.04
N LEU A 25 -6.78 3.53 -0.14
CA LEU A 25 -5.74 4.35 0.47
C LEU A 25 -5.03 3.58 1.58
N PHE A 26 -3.73 3.80 1.71
CA PHE A 26 -2.97 3.41 2.90
C PHE A 26 -2.13 4.58 3.39
N TYR A 27 -1.85 4.59 4.68
CA TYR A 27 -1.02 5.63 5.33
C TYR A 27 0.19 4.98 5.94
N GLN A 28 1.37 5.47 5.58
CA GLN A 28 2.65 5.03 6.11
C GLN A 28 3.70 6.10 5.89
N SER A 29 4.28 6.56 7.01
CA SER A 29 5.49 7.38 7.02
C SER A 29 6.70 6.47 7.25
N GLY A 30 7.45 6.18 6.18
CA GLY A 30 8.68 5.37 6.23
C GLY A 30 8.50 3.90 5.81
N PRO A 31 9.51 3.05 6.09
CA PRO A 31 9.55 1.69 5.57
C PRO A 31 8.41 0.81 6.10
N ILE A 32 7.92 -0.10 5.25
CA ILE A 32 7.03 -1.21 5.60
C ILE A 32 7.88 -2.47 5.56
N ASN A 33 7.91 -3.23 6.65
CA ASN A 33 8.69 -4.47 6.78
C ASN A 33 10.14 -4.40 6.21
N GLY A 34 10.80 -3.26 6.36
CA GLY A 34 12.18 -3.01 5.90
C GLY A 34 12.31 -2.46 4.46
N PHE A 35 11.21 -2.34 3.72
CA PHE A 35 11.18 -1.85 2.35
C PHE A 35 10.48 -0.50 2.24
N ASN A 36 10.99 0.40 1.39
CA ASN A 36 10.32 1.65 1.11
C ASN A 36 9.12 1.41 0.17
N PRO A 37 7.94 1.96 0.47
CA PRO A 37 6.79 1.88 -0.44
C PRO A 37 7.13 2.52 -1.78
N SER A 38 6.87 1.81 -2.87
CA SER A 38 7.16 2.29 -4.22
C SER A 38 6.13 1.79 -5.22
N ARG A 39 5.84 2.61 -6.24
CA ARG A 39 4.89 2.26 -7.29
C ARG A 39 5.33 0.98 -8.02
N GLY A 40 4.44 0.00 -8.07
CA GLY A 40 4.64 -1.32 -8.66
C GLY A 40 5.03 -2.41 -7.66
N SER A 41 5.29 -2.07 -6.40
CA SER A 41 5.49 -3.08 -5.35
C SER A 41 4.18 -3.82 -5.07
N LYS A 42 4.27 -5.15 -4.92
CA LYS A 42 3.12 -5.97 -4.53
C LYS A 42 2.98 -5.98 -3.01
N VAL A 43 1.74 -5.94 -2.54
CA VAL A 43 1.43 -5.87 -1.12
C VAL A 43 0.30 -6.82 -0.70
N SER A 44 0.36 -7.27 0.54
CA SER A 44 -0.81 -7.76 1.27
C SER A 44 -1.31 -6.67 2.21
N PHE A 45 -2.61 -6.63 2.45
CA PHE A 45 -3.24 -5.67 3.36
C PHE A 45 -4.59 -6.22 3.82
N GLU A 46 -5.11 -5.65 4.90
CA GLU A 46 -6.48 -5.86 5.37
C GLU A 46 -7.29 -4.58 5.11
N LEU A 47 -8.54 -4.72 4.68
CA LEU A 47 -9.44 -3.59 4.48
C LEU A 47 -10.14 -3.24 5.79
N HIS A 48 -9.89 -2.04 6.31
CA HIS A 48 -10.64 -1.50 7.43
C HIS A 48 -12.00 -0.98 6.94
N GLN A 49 -13.05 -1.80 7.06
CA GLN A 49 -14.36 -1.57 6.42
C GLN A 49 -14.99 -0.19 6.72
N ILE A 50 -14.91 0.30 7.96
CA ILE A 50 -15.55 1.57 8.36
C ILE A 50 -14.81 2.78 7.75
N LEU A 51 -13.49 2.69 7.65
CA LEU A 51 -12.66 3.80 7.17
C LEU A 51 -12.37 3.70 5.68
N SER A 52 -12.62 2.53 5.08
CA SER A 52 -12.29 2.22 3.67
C SER A 52 -10.82 2.46 3.34
N ILE A 53 -9.93 2.10 4.28
CA ILE A 53 -8.47 2.18 4.13
C ILE A 53 -7.83 0.80 4.29
N ALA A 54 -6.66 0.63 3.70
CA ALA A 54 -5.81 -0.53 3.88
C ALA A 54 -4.97 -0.36 5.15
N ILE A 55 -5.03 -1.36 6.01
CA ILE A 55 -4.24 -1.49 7.24
C ILE A 55 -3.41 -2.77 7.19
N ASN A 56 -2.47 -2.92 8.12
CA ASN A 56 -1.57 -4.08 8.19
C ASN A 56 -0.90 -4.37 6.83
N VAL A 57 -0.51 -3.29 6.13
CA VAL A 57 0.12 -3.38 4.83
C VAL A 57 1.50 -4.02 4.98
N LEU A 58 1.82 -4.99 4.13
CA LEU A 58 3.13 -5.64 4.04
C LEU A 58 3.57 -5.67 2.58
N ILE A 59 4.83 -5.33 2.31
CA ILE A 59 5.43 -5.48 0.98
C ILE A 59 5.87 -6.94 0.81
N ILE A 60 5.23 -7.64 -0.14
CA ILE A 60 5.51 -9.04 -0.47
C ILE A 60 6.52 -9.18 -1.61
N GLU A 61 6.55 -8.20 -2.51
CA GLU A 61 7.51 -8.11 -3.60
C GLU A 61 7.84 -6.63 -3.79
N ALA A 62 9.02 -6.22 -3.32
CA ALA A 62 9.51 -4.87 -3.52
C ALA A 62 9.92 -4.69 -4.99
N LYS A 63 9.48 -3.59 -5.60
CA LYS A 63 10.05 -3.20 -6.89
C LYS A 63 11.47 -2.66 -6.66
N ALA A 64 12.42 -3.18 -7.44
CA ALA A 64 13.80 -2.72 -7.50
C ALA A 64 13.92 -1.27 -8.00
#